data_AF-A0A3E2CMW8-F1
#
_entry.id   AF-A0A3E2CMW8-F1
#
_cell.length_a   1.000
_cell.length_b   1.000
_cell.length_c   1.000
_cell.angle_alpha   90.00
_cell.angle_beta   90.00
_cell.angle_gamma   90.00
#
_symmetry.space_group_name_H-M   'P 1'
#
loop_
_entity.id
_entity.type
_entity.pdbx_description
1 polymer ?
#
loop_
_entity_poly.entity_id
_entity_poly.type
_entity_poly.pdbx_seq_one_letter_code
_entity_poly.pdbx_strand_id
1 'polypeptide(L)'
;MDNTTDEEVAMKPLHRLAELMGVGVSFIGSDNQKHEIQDNVLVSVLSALGVDASTNETIERSTNDVLAYRHGRIVAPTVLHTVGKCDEVTVNTGILEYPVATLTLENGEQYKGDLTIVPNENDVAYPVNGKFVATSLIKIPEDVPMGYHTLRVTVGERQEEATLISAPESIDTLNSLEPNGEQLWGWMAQLYSIRSSKSWGVGDFADLATLLTEAKQKTGADFVLINPMHAGEPITPLTPSPYLPVARGMVNVTYISPESIPEYETLNDKTRKEIEKLHGQVEPLNNDAQIIDRDSMWRVKMRALWLIFKAGMSENRARIFNEFKHEMGDRLESYATWCLCYDKWGVPKGDDCWEKTLTKDSEQVRELANRFPDTLEFYRWLEWVAFTQLHDAQVAARKAGMKIGIMSDMAVGVHPAGSEVWWNPERFANG
;
A
#
# COMPACT_ATOMS: atom_id res chain seq x y z
N MET A 1 -39.31 -1.61 -47.85
CA MET A 1 -37.92 -1.21 -48.13
C MET A 1 -37.78 0.13 -47.42
N ASP A 2 -37.23 0.23 -46.22
CA ASP A 2 -36.06 -0.47 -45.68
C ASP A 2 -36.33 -1.19 -44.35
N ASN A 3 -35.88 -2.44 -44.29
CA ASN A 3 -35.59 -3.16 -43.05
C ASN A 3 -34.09 -2.99 -42.81
N THR A 4 -33.69 -2.10 -41.91
CA THR A 4 -32.41 -2.21 -41.22
C THR A 4 -32.73 -2.65 -39.81
N THR A 5 -32.74 -3.98 -39.67
CA THR A 5 -32.69 -4.69 -38.41
C THR A 5 -31.42 -4.27 -37.65
N ASP A 6 -31.60 -3.79 -36.42
CA ASP A 6 -30.59 -3.84 -35.37
C ASP A 6 -30.19 -5.32 -35.18
N GLU A 7 -29.12 -5.74 -35.84
CA GLU A 7 -28.38 -6.92 -35.42
C GLU A 7 -27.64 -6.55 -34.14
N GLU A 8 -28.15 -6.98 -32.98
CA GLU A 8 -27.32 -7.20 -31.79
C GLU A 8 -26.15 -8.10 -32.23
N VAL A 9 -25.01 -7.49 -32.54
CA VAL A 9 -23.78 -8.22 -32.84
C VAL A 9 -23.44 -8.99 -31.57
N ALA A 10 -23.69 -10.31 -31.59
CA ALA A 10 -23.39 -11.20 -30.48
C ALA A 10 -21.94 -10.98 -30.03
N MET A 11 -21.77 -10.54 -28.79
CA MET A 11 -20.46 -10.25 -28.22
C MET A 11 -19.58 -11.50 -28.30
N LYS A 12 -18.34 -11.35 -28.81
CA LYS A 12 -17.38 -12.45 -28.90
C LYS A 12 -17.21 -13.13 -27.52
N PRO A 13 -17.09 -14.47 -27.44
CA PRO A 13 -16.88 -15.17 -26.17
C PRO A 13 -15.71 -14.63 -25.33
N LEU A 14 -14.59 -14.28 -25.99
CA LEU A 14 -13.44 -13.66 -25.34
C LEU A 14 -13.78 -12.31 -24.67
N HIS A 15 -14.58 -11.47 -25.34
CA HIS A 15 -14.98 -10.17 -24.81
C HIS A 15 -15.90 -10.34 -23.60
N ARG A 16 -16.81 -11.33 -23.65
CA ARG A 16 -17.66 -11.67 -22.50
C ARG A 16 -16.84 -12.14 -21.30
N LEU A 17 -15.82 -12.98 -21.52
CA LEU A 17 -14.90 -13.40 -20.46
C LEU A 17 -14.10 -12.20 -19.91
N ALA A 18 -13.61 -11.31 -20.77
CA ALA A 18 -12.91 -10.09 -20.38
C ALA A 18 -13.78 -9.20 -19.49
N GLU A 19 -15.01 -8.91 -19.90
CA GLU A 19 -15.97 -8.12 -19.11
C GLU A 19 -16.34 -8.81 -17.79
N LEU A 20 -16.52 -10.14 -17.80
CA LEU A 20 -16.72 -10.91 -16.57
C LEU A 20 -15.56 -10.70 -15.59
N MET A 21 -14.33 -10.60 -16.07
CA MET A 21 -13.14 -10.33 -15.26
C MET A 21 -12.89 -8.84 -14.97
N GLY A 22 -13.76 -7.94 -15.43
CA GLY A 22 -13.61 -6.49 -15.26
C GLY A 22 -12.56 -5.85 -16.19
N VAL A 23 -12.18 -6.54 -17.26
CA VAL A 23 -11.26 -6.03 -18.28
C VAL A 23 -12.07 -5.34 -19.37
N GLY A 24 -11.86 -4.03 -19.54
CA GLY A 24 -12.50 -3.27 -20.62
C GLY A 24 -12.03 -3.75 -21.98
N VAL A 25 -12.95 -3.96 -22.93
CA VAL A 25 -12.65 -4.42 -24.30
C VAL A 25 -12.42 -3.27 -25.29
N SER A 26 -12.67 -2.04 -24.86
CA SER A 26 -12.39 -0.82 -25.61
C SER A 26 -12.18 0.35 -24.64
N PHE A 27 -11.54 1.42 -25.10
CA PHE A 27 -11.35 2.65 -24.33
C PHE A 27 -11.43 3.88 -25.23
N ILE A 28 -11.64 5.05 -24.63
CA ILE A 28 -11.48 6.34 -25.30
C ILE A 28 -10.06 6.84 -25.04
N GLY A 29 -9.28 7.04 -26.10
CA GLY A 29 -7.91 7.51 -26.01
C GLY A 29 -7.83 9.00 -25.68
N SER A 30 -6.62 9.48 -25.38
CA SER A 30 -6.34 10.93 -25.23
C SER A 30 -6.54 11.72 -26.53
N ASP A 31 -6.69 11.03 -27.66
CA ASP A 31 -7.09 11.55 -28.96
C ASP A 31 -8.63 11.70 -29.11
N ASN A 32 -9.39 11.39 -28.06
CA ASN A 32 -10.85 11.31 -28.03
C ASN A 32 -11.46 10.31 -29.03
N GLN A 33 -10.68 9.33 -29.48
CA GLN A 33 -11.17 8.27 -30.36
C GLN A 33 -11.44 7.00 -29.57
N LYS A 34 -12.40 6.20 -30.03
CA LYS A 34 -12.67 4.87 -29.46
C LYS A 34 -11.67 3.87 -30.07
N HIS A 35 -10.95 3.18 -29.20
CA HIS A 35 -9.99 2.13 -29.55
C HIS A 35 -10.51 0.79 -29.03
N GLU A 36 -10.58 -0.21 -29.90
CA GLU A 36 -10.85 -1.60 -29.49
C GLU A 36 -9.54 -2.28 -29.11
N ILE A 37 -9.58 -3.10 -28.06
CA ILE A 37 -8.41 -3.86 -27.62
C ILE A 37 -8.28 -5.11 -28.50
N GLN A 38 -7.06 -5.37 -28.97
CA GLN A 38 -6.78 -6.55 -29.79
C GLN A 38 -6.96 -7.84 -28.97
N ASP A 39 -7.53 -8.89 -29.60
CA ASP A 39 -7.83 -10.17 -28.95
C ASP A 39 -6.58 -10.77 -28.25
N ASN A 40 -5.39 -10.69 -28.86
CA ASN A 40 -4.15 -11.18 -28.25
C ASN A 40 -3.76 -10.43 -26.96
N VAL A 41 -4.06 -9.13 -26.88
CA VAL A 41 -3.82 -8.33 -25.67
C VAL A 41 -4.80 -8.74 -24.57
N LEU A 42 -6.07 -8.97 -24.90
CA LEU A 42 -7.05 -9.49 -23.94
C LEU A 42 -6.63 -10.85 -23.38
N VAL A 43 -6.12 -11.75 -24.23
CA VAL A 43 -5.59 -13.05 -23.78
C VAL A 43 -4.40 -12.88 -22.83
N SER A 44 -3.45 -11.98 -23.13
CA SER A 44 -2.31 -11.73 -22.25
C SER A 44 -2.73 -11.14 -20.90
N VAL A 45 -3.65 -10.17 -20.88
CA VAL A 45 -4.16 -9.56 -19.65
C VAL A 45 -4.93 -10.59 -18.80
N LEU A 46 -5.79 -11.39 -19.42
CA LEU A 46 -6.50 -12.47 -18.73
C LEU A 46 -5.51 -13.49 -18.15
N SER A 47 -4.48 -13.87 -18.90
CA SER A 47 -3.43 -14.76 -18.40
C SER A 47 -2.68 -14.17 -17.19
N ALA A 48 -2.39 -12.86 -17.20
CA ALA A 48 -1.77 -12.18 -16.06
C ALA A 48 -2.68 -12.13 -14.82
N LEU A 49 -4.01 -12.19 -15.02
CA LEU A 49 -5.02 -12.34 -13.96
C LEU A 49 -5.27 -13.80 -13.56
N GLY A 50 -4.49 -14.75 -14.09
CA GLY A 50 -4.62 -16.18 -13.81
C GLY A 50 -5.75 -16.89 -14.57
N VAL A 51 -6.28 -16.29 -15.64
CA VAL A 51 -7.37 -16.83 -16.45
C VAL A 51 -6.86 -17.24 -17.84
N ASP A 52 -6.96 -18.53 -18.16
CA ASP A 52 -6.60 -19.06 -19.47
C ASP A 52 -7.69 -18.77 -20.50
N ALA A 53 -7.35 -17.96 -21.50
CA ALA A 53 -8.20 -17.60 -22.62
C ALA A 53 -7.53 -17.91 -23.98
N SER A 54 -6.57 -18.83 -24.00
CA SER A 54 -5.73 -19.12 -25.17
C SER A 54 -6.45 -19.79 -26.34
N THR A 55 -7.56 -20.50 -26.09
CA THR A 55 -8.40 -21.14 -27.12
C THR A 55 -9.88 -20.96 -26.82
N ASN A 56 -10.76 -21.27 -27.79
CA ASN A 56 -12.21 -21.19 -27.57
C ASN A 56 -12.67 -22.14 -26.44
N GLU A 57 -12.11 -23.35 -26.38
CA GLU A 57 -12.41 -24.32 -25.33
C GLU A 57 -11.98 -23.81 -23.94
N THR A 58 -10.82 -23.16 -23.85
CA THR A 58 -10.35 -22.60 -22.57
C THR A 58 -11.14 -21.36 -22.17
N ILE A 59 -11.57 -20.52 -23.13
CA ILE A 59 -12.48 -19.39 -22.88
C ILE A 59 -13.81 -19.87 -22.27
N GLU A 60 -14.43 -20.90 -22.86
CA GLU A 60 -15.69 -21.46 -22.36
C GLU A 60 -15.52 -22.06 -20.96
N ARG A 61 -14.46 -22.85 -20.76
CA ARG A 61 -14.14 -23.44 -19.44
C ARG A 61 -13.92 -22.36 -18.38
N SER A 62 -13.05 -21.38 -18.66
CA SER A 62 -12.76 -20.27 -17.75
C SER A 62 -13.99 -19.43 -17.43
N THR A 63 -14.87 -19.22 -18.42
CA THR A 63 -16.16 -18.54 -18.21
C THR A 63 -17.03 -19.31 -17.21
N ASN A 64 -17.15 -20.63 -17.39
CA ASN A 64 -17.92 -21.47 -16.48
C ASN A 64 -17.30 -21.54 -15.08
N ASP A 65 -15.98 -21.61 -14.97
CA ASP A 65 -15.26 -21.64 -13.69
C ASP A 65 -15.48 -20.33 -12.89
N VAL A 66 -15.38 -19.17 -13.55
CA VAL A 66 -15.63 -17.86 -12.93
C VAL A 66 -17.08 -17.74 -12.44
N LEU A 67 -18.05 -18.17 -13.25
CA LEU A 67 -19.46 -18.13 -12.88
C LEU A 67 -19.76 -19.12 -11.75
N ALA A 68 -19.23 -20.34 -11.82
CA ALA A 68 -19.37 -21.34 -10.77
C ALA A 68 -18.77 -20.87 -9.44
N TYR A 69 -17.62 -20.19 -9.47
CA TYR A 69 -17.03 -19.58 -8.28
C TYR A 69 -17.92 -18.46 -7.69
N ARG A 70 -18.37 -17.52 -8.53
CA ARG A 70 -19.18 -16.36 -8.10
C ARG A 70 -20.57 -16.73 -7.57
N HIS A 71 -21.21 -17.71 -8.18
CA HIS A 71 -22.52 -18.21 -7.74
C HIS A 71 -22.40 -19.31 -6.67
N GLY A 72 -21.23 -19.97 -6.57
CA GLY A 72 -20.99 -21.03 -5.59
C GLY A 72 -20.72 -20.54 -4.18
N ARG A 73 -20.01 -19.40 -4.03
CA ARG A 73 -19.77 -18.74 -2.73
C ARG A 73 -21.06 -18.25 -2.11
N ILE A 74 -21.17 -18.18 -0.78
CA ILE A 74 -22.32 -17.59 -0.07
C ILE A 74 -22.33 -16.07 -0.22
N VAL A 75 -21.19 -15.42 -0.04
CA VAL A 75 -21.07 -13.96 -0.02
C VAL A 75 -19.79 -13.53 -0.74
N ALA A 76 -19.75 -12.29 -1.24
CA ALA A 76 -18.51 -11.75 -1.79
C ALA A 76 -17.44 -11.64 -0.67
N PRO A 77 -16.16 -11.92 -0.94
CA PRO A 77 -15.09 -11.85 0.08
C PRO A 77 -14.95 -10.48 0.74
N THR A 78 -15.35 -9.42 0.03
CA THR A 78 -15.38 -8.05 0.53
C THR A 78 -16.73 -7.44 0.18
N VAL A 79 -17.33 -6.76 1.16
CA VAL A 79 -18.60 -6.03 1.02
C VAL A 79 -18.40 -4.60 1.51
N LEU A 80 -19.06 -3.64 0.86
CA LEU A 80 -18.97 -2.22 1.18
C LEU A 80 -20.25 -1.77 1.88
N HIS A 81 -20.08 -0.89 2.86
CA HIS A 81 -21.15 -0.20 3.56
C HIS A 81 -20.81 1.28 3.68
N THR A 82 -21.80 2.14 3.51
CA THR A 82 -21.70 3.58 3.67
C THR A 82 -22.23 3.97 5.04
N VAL A 83 -21.35 4.50 5.90
CA VAL A 83 -21.72 4.96 7.24
C VAL A 83 -22.91 5.91 7.19
N GLY A 84 -23.93 5.65 8.00
CA GLY A 84 -25.15 6.46 8.05
C GLY A 84 -26.16 6.15 6.95
N LYS A 85 -25.99 5.06 6.19
CA LYS A 85 -26.98 4.58 5.21
C LYS A 85 -27.24 3.09 5.38
N CYS A 86 -28.44 2.65 5.03
CA CYS A 86 -28.70 1.22 4.90
C CYS A 86 -28.19 0.73 3.54
N ASP A 87 -27.30 -0.25 3.52
CA ASP A 87 -26.86 -0.94 2.29
C ASP A 87 -27.37 -2.38 2.24
N GLU A 88 -27.38 -2.95 1.04
CA GLU A 88 -27.84 -4.31 0.78
C GLU A 88 -26.69 -5.17 0.25
N VAL A 89 -26.44 -6.31 0.91
CA VAL A 89 -25.42 -7.28 0.51
C VAL A 89 -26.10 -8.51 -0.07
N THR A 90 -25.83 -8.80 -1.34
CA THR A 90 -26.30 -10.02 -1.99
C THR A 90 -25.59 -11.26 -1.44
N VAL A 91 -26.36 -12.28 -1.09
CA VAL A 91 -25.88 -13.61 -0.73
C VAL A 91 -26.53 -14.68 -1.58
N ASN A 92 -25.75 -15.67 -1.96
CA ASN A 92 -26.19 -16.83 -2.73
C ASN A 92 -26.66 -17.94 -1.79
N THR A 93 -27.84 -18.48 -2.06
CA THR A 93 -28.50 -19.51 -1.26
C THR A 93 -29.00 -20.65 -2.14
N GLY A 94 -29.34 -21.79 -1.55
CA GLY A 94 -30.26 -22.72 -2.20
C GLY A 94 -31.68 -22.14 -2.27
N ILE A 95 -32.49 -22.59 -3.24
CA ILE A 95 -33.87 -22.12 -3.47
C ILE A 95 -34.75 -22.17 -2.19
N LEU A 96 -34.53 -23.17 -1.32
CA LEU A 96 -35.30 -23.39 -0.11
C LEU A 96 -34.50 -23.10 1.18
N GLU A 97 -33.31 -22.53 1.05
CA GLU A 97 -32.42 -22.25 2.18
C GLU A 97 -32.53 -20.79 2.59
N TYR A 98 -32.59 -20.56 3.90
CA TYR A 98 -32.63 -19.23 4.48
C TYR A 98 -31.25 -18.88 5.05
N PRO A 99 -30.66 -17.71 4.70
CA PRO A 99 -29.42 -17.28 5.31
C PRO A 99 -29.63 -16.85 6.76
N VAL A 100 -28.55 -16.85 7.52
CA VAL A 100 -28.41 -16.17 8.81
C VAL A 100 -27.09 -15.40 8.78
N ALA A 101 -27.07 -14.18 9.30
CA ALA A 101 -25.88 -13.34 9.30
C ALA A 101 -25.55 -12.82 10.70
N THR A 102 -24.26 -12.68 10.99
CA THR A 102 -23.74 -12.02 12.20
C THR A 102 -22.60 -11.09 11.81
N LEU A 103 -22.44 -9.97 12.52
CA LEU A 103 -21.37 -9.01 12.28
C LEU A 103 -20.49 -8.90 13.53
N THR A 104 -19.19 -9.11 13.35
CA THR A 104 -18.17 -8.79 14.36
C THR A 104 -17.49 -7.48 13.96
N LEU A 105 -17.50 -6.51 14.87
CA LEU A 105 -16.91 -5.20 14.64
C LEU A 105 -15.37 -5.26 14.68
N GLU A 106 -14.71 -4.20 14.22
CA GLU A 106 -13.24 -4.12 14.13
C GLU A 106 -12.56 -4.32 15.49
N ASN A 107 -13.21 -3.86 16.55
CA ASN A 107 -12.74 -4.01 17.93
C ASN A 107 -12.94 -5.43 18.51
N GLY A 108 -13.50 -6.37 17.73
CA GLY A 108 -13.81 -7.74 18.13
C GLY A 108 -15.14 -7.93 18.84
N GLU A 109 -15.90 -6.86 19.11
CA GLU A 109 -17.23 -6.97 19.71
C GLU A 109 -18.27 -7.45 18.70
N GLN A 110 -19.30 -8.16 19.19
CA GLN A 110 -20.45 -8.49 18.36
C GLN A 110 -21.33 -7.26 18.16
N TYR A 111 -21.73 -7.01 16.91
CA TYR A 111 -22.73 -6.01 16.59
C TYR A 111 -24.07 -6.37 17.24
N LYS A 112 -24.72 -5.38 17.86
CA LYS A 112 -25.95 -5.59 18.65
C LYS A 112 -27.24 -5.30 17.88
N GLY A 113 -27.15 -4.67 16.71
CA GLY A 113 -28.29 -4.42 15.85
C GLY A 113 -28.66 -5.66 15.02
N ASP A 114 -29.84 -5.62 14.41
CA ASP A 114 -30.37 -6.73 13.62
C ASP A 114 -29.93 -6.63 12.16
N LEU A 115 -29.36 -7.72 11.63
CA LEU A 115 -29.14 -7.90 10.20
C LEU A 115 -30.39 -8.53 9.59
N THR A 116 -31.22 -7.70 8.94
CA THR A 116 -32.47 -8.17 8.35
C THR A 116 -32.21 -8.81 6.99
N ILE A 117 -32.85 -9.95 6.73
CA ILE A 117 -32.75 -10.65 5.45
C ILE A 117 -34.05 -10.48 4.69
N VAL A 118 -33.95 -10.07 3.43
CA VAL A 118 -35.10 -9.92 2.52
C VAL A 118 -34.88 -10.69 1.22
N PRO A 119 -35.96 -11.15 0.56
CA PRO A 119 -35.85 -11.75 -0.78
C PRO A 119 -35.25 -10.75 -1.78
N ASN A 120 -34.43 -11.25 -2.71
CA ASN A 120 -34.02 -10.45 -3.85
C ASN A 120 -35.10 -10.53 -4.94
N GLU A 121 -35.84 -9.44 -5.18
CA GLU A 121 -36.91 -9.41 -6.18
C GLU A 121 -36.40 -9.55 -7.63
N ASN A 122 -35.11 -9.26 -7.85
CA ASN A 122 -34.45 -9.39 -9.15
C ASN A 122 -33.71 -10.73 -9.31
N ASP A 123 -34.00 -11.71 -8.47
CA ASP A 123 -33.31 -12.99 -8.50
C ASP A 123 -33.57 -13.78 -9.79
N VAL A 124 -32.50 -14.35 -10.34
CA VAL A 124 -32.56 -15.27 -11.47
C VAL A 124 -31.79 -16.52 -11.06
N ALA A 125 -32.51 -17.62 -10.86
CA ALA A 125 -31.92 -18.86 -10.41
C ALA A 125 -30.83 -19.34 -11.39
N TYR A 126 -29.64 -19.59 -10.87
CA TYR A 126 -28.47 -19.94 -11.68
C TYR A 126 -28.05 -21.40 -11.42
N PRO A 127 -27.86 -22.23 -12.46
CA PRO A 127 -27.40 -23.60 -12.28
C PRO A 127 -25.89 -23.63 -11.97
N VAL A 128 -25.53 -24.16 -10.80
CA VAL A 128 -24.13 -24.41 -10.39
C VAL A 128 -24.00 -25.88 -10.02
N ASN A 129 -23.14 -26.62 -10.71
CA ASN A 129 -22.80 -28.02 -10.38
C ASN A 129 -24.04 -28.93 -10.15
N GLY A 130 -25.08 -28.78 -10.98
CA GLY A 130 -26.31 -29.58 -10.90
C GLY A 130 -27.31 -29.15 -9.81
N LYS A 131 -27.05 -28.04 -9.11
CA LYS A 131 -27.99 -27.39 -8.19
C LYS A 131 -28.39 -26.01 -8.72
N PHE A 132 -29.52 -25.50 -8.28
CA PHE A 132 -29.92 -24.12 -8.55
C PHE A 132 -29.59 -23.24 -7.35
N VAL A 133 -28.90 -22.13 -7.62
CA VAL A 133 -28.59 -21.08 -6.66
C VAL A 133 -29.59 -19.94 -6.86
N ALA A 134 -30.17 -19.48 -5.77
CA ALA A 134 -31.00 -18.29 -5.66
C ALA A 134 -30.23 -17.21 -4.88
N THR A 135 -30.77 -16.00 -4.79
CA THR A 135 -30.16 -14.90 -4.03
C THR A 135 -31.11 -14.30 -2.99
N SER A 136 -30.54 -13.88 -1.87
CA SER A 136 -31.19 -13.06 -0.84
C SER A 136 -30.35 -11.82 -0.56
N LEU A 137 -30.94 -10.82 0.08
CA LEU A 137 -30.26 -9.58 0.47
C LEU A 137 -30.17 -9.51 2.00
N ILE A 138 -28.97 -9.26 2.51
CA ILE A 138 -28.75 -8.88 3.91
C ILE A 138 -28.73 -7.35 3.96
N LYS A 139 -29.59 -6.75 4.78
CA LYS A 139 -29.57 -5.32 5.09
C LYS A 139 -28.50 -5.04 6.13
N ILE A 140 -27.53 -4.22 5.76
CA ILE A 140 -26.52 -3.67 6.67
C ILE A 140 -27.06 -2.34 7.20
N PRO A 141 -27.30 -2.21 8.51
CA PRO A 141 -27.89 -1.01 9.10
C PRO A 141 -26.98 0.22 9.08
N GLU A 142 -27.59 1.40 9.02
CA GLU A 142 -26.90 2.70 8.99
C GLU A 142 -26.00 3.00 10.19
N ASP A 143 -26.27 2.36 11.33
CA ASP A 143 -25.56 2.53 12.60
C ASP A 143 -24.35 1.58 12.75
N VAL A 144 -24.01 0.81 11.71
CA VAL A 144 -22.72 0.11 11.65
C VAL A 144 -21.59 1.17 11.60
N PRO A 145 -20.66 1.16 12.57
CA PRO A 145 -19.64 2.21 12.68
C PRO A 145 -18.67 2.16 11.49
N MET A 146 -17.89 3.23 11.30
CA MET A 146 -16.78 3.21 10.35
C MET A 146 -15.73 2.18 10.80
N GLY A 147 -15.21 1.39 9.86
CA GLY A 147 -14.12 0.46 10.15
C GLY A 147 -14.11 -0.79 9.26
N TYR A 148 -13.21 -1.72 9.63
CA TYR A 148 -13.05 -3.02 8.98
C TYR A 148 -13.68 -4.11 9.86
N HIS A 149 -14.78 -4.69 9.42
CA HIS A 149 -15.59 -5.64 10.19
C HIS A 149 -15.62 -7.01 9.52
N THR A 150 -16.09 -8.02 10.24
CA THR A 150 -16.26 -9.39 9.71
C THR A 150 -17.74 -9.75 9.67
N LEU A 151 -18.28 -9.84 8.45
CA LEU A 151 -19.62 -10.35 8.18
C LEU A 151 -19.54 -11.86 8.00
N ARG A 152 -20.19 -12.62 8.88
CA ARG A 152 -20.31 -14.07 8.79
C ARG A 152 -21.71 -14.43 8.32
N VAL A 153 -21.82 -15.23 7.28
CA VAL A 153 -23.09 -15.67 6.70
C VAL A 153 -23.14 -17.19 6.68
N THR A 154 -24.24 -17.74 7.19
CA THR A 154 -24.53 -19.18 7.22
C THR A 154 -25.75 -19.47 6.37
N VAL A 155 -25.66 -20.47 5.49
CA VAL A 155 -26.76 -20.96 4.65
C VAL A 155 -26.77 -22.48 4.72
N GLY A 156 -27.80 -23.05 5.36
CA GLY A 156 -27.84 -24.48 5.66
C GLY A 156 -26.65 -24.89 6.52
N GLU A 157 -25.83 -25.82 6.03
CA GLU A 157 -24.61 -26.28 6.71
C GLU A 157 -23.34 -25.50 6.29
N ARG A 158 -23.45 -24.61 5.31
CA ARG A 158 -22.31 -23.83 4.80
C ARG A 158 -22.18 -22.52 5.56
N GLN A 159 -20.96 -22.07 5.77
CA GLN A 159 -20.66 -20.79 6.39
C GLN A 159 -19.46 -20.14 5.71
N GLU A 160 -19.54 -18.84 5.46
CA GLU A 160 -18.46 -18.04 4.90
C GLU A 160 -18.34 -16.71 5.64
N GLU A 161 -17.15 -16.12 5.57
CA GLU A 161 -16.85 -14.80 6.11
C GLU A 161 -16.47 -13.84 4.99
N ALA A 162 -16.88 -12.59 5.15
CA ALA A 162 -16.51 -11.48 4.30
C ALA A 162 -15.97 -10.31 5.14
N THR A 163 -15.00 -9.60 4.59
CA THR A 163 -14.58 -8.30 5.12
C THR A 163 -15.65 -7.27 4.77
N LEU A 164 -16.32 -6.71 5.78
CA LEU A 164 -17.22 -5.58 5.60
C LEU A 164 -16.46 -4.29 5.86
N ILE A 165 -16.30 -3.47 4.82
CA ILE A 165 -15.66 -2.16 4.93
C ILE A 165 -16.76 -1.12 5.04
N SER A 166 -16.92 -0.55 6.22
CA SER A 166 -17.85 0.54 6.50
C SER A 166 -17.11 1.87 6.38
N ALA A 167 -17.37 2.62 5.31
CA ALA A 167 -16.66 3.83 4.95
C ALA A 167 -17.60 5.05 4.89
N PRO A 168 -17.11 6.26 5.18
CA PRO A 168 -17.91 7.48 5.01
C PRO A 168 -18.16 7.76 3.52
N GLU A 169 -19.32 8.32 3.19
CA GLU A 169 -19.65 8.72 1.81
C GLU A 169 -18.70 9.79 1.25
N SER A 170 -18.18 10.65 2.13
CA SER A 170 -17.30 11.75 1.76
C SER A 170 -16.30 12.06 2.87
N ILE A 171 -15.17 12.65 2.50
CA ILE A 171 -14.17 13.13 3.45
C ILE A 171 -14.54 14.56 3.88
N ASP A 172 -14.86 14.77 5.16
CA ASP A 172 -15.30 16.08 5.71
C ASP A 172 -14.17 17.11 5.92
N THR A 173 -13.00 16.86 5.32
CA THR A 173 -11.81 17.71 5.52
C THR A 173 -11.98 19.11 4.96
N LEU A 174 -12.70 19.30 3.85
CA LEU A 174 -12.80 20.63 3.24
C LEU A 174 -13.61 21.62 4.08
N ASN A 175 -14.78 21.22 4.57
CA ASN A 175 -15.63 22.10 5.40
C ASN A 175 -14.98 22.42 6.75
N SER A 176 -14.26 21.45 7.33
CA SER A 176 -13.55 21.62 8.61
C SER A 176 -12.27 22.45 8.50
N LEU A 177 -11.63 22.48 7.32
CA LEU A 177 -10.41 23.26 7.06
C LEU A 177 -10.70 24.73 6.67
N GLU A 178 -11.89 25.00 6.14
CA GLU A 178 -12.37 26.32 5.73
C GLU A 178 -13.59 26.80 6.55
N PRO A 179 -13.52 26.88 7.90
CA PRO A 179 -14.70 27.17 8.73
C PRO A 179 -15.36 28.53 8.44
N ASN A 180 -14.69 29.42 7.70
CA ASN A 180 -15.19 30.72 7.27
C ASN A 180 -15.01 30.99 5.75
N GLY A 181 -14.77 29.95 4.93
CA GLY A 181 -14.45 30.10 3.51
C GLY A 181 -13.06 30.70 3.23
N GLU A 182 -12.13 30.58 4.19
CA GLU A 182 -10.73 30.97 4.01
C GLU A 182 -10.00 29.98 3.11
N GLN A 183 -9.41 30.45 2.02
CA GLN A 183 -8.58 29.62 1.16
C GLN A 183 -7.25 29.29 1.83
N LEU A 184 -6.93 28.00 1.89
CA LEU A 184 -5.62 27.55 2.35
C LEU A 184 -4.62 27.56 1.20
N TRP A 185 -3.37 27.84 1.52
CA TRP A 185 -2.27 27.76 0.58
C TRP A 185 -1.06 27.08 1.22
N GLY A 186 -0.19 26.53 0.38
CA GLY A 186 1.01 25.83 0.82
C GLY A 186 2.11 25.86 -0.24
N TRP A 187 3.29 25.42 0.17
CA TRP A 187 4.42 25.23 -0.74
C TRP A 187 4.40 23.84 -1.35
N MET A 188 5.09 23.67 -2.48
CA MET A 188 5.49 22.36 -2.98
C MET A 188 7.01 22.32 -3.05
N ALA A 189 7.60 21.26 -2.51
CA ALA A 189 9.05 21.07 -2.48
C ALA A 189 9.41 19.62 -2.77
N GLN A 190 10.42 19.44 -3.62
CA GLN A 190 11.09 18.16 -3.77
C GLN A 190 12.11 18.05 -2.62
N LEU A 191 11.76 17.37 -1.52
CA LEU A 191 12.54 17.40 -0.27
C LEU A 191 14.01 17.04 -0.51
N TYR A 192 14.27 16.05 -1.35
CA TYR A 192 15.64 15.63 -1.68
C TYR A 192 16.54 16.77 -2.18
N SER A 193 15.99 17.84 -2.77
CA SER A 193 16.76 18.99 -3.29
C SER A 193 16.93 20.15 -2.32
N ILE A 194 16.19 20.17 -1.19
CA ILE A 194 16.23 21.25 -0.20
C ILE A 194 17.23 20.88 0.89
N ARG A 195 18.36 21.58 0.94
CA ARG A 195 19.47 21.26 1.86
C ARG A 195 19.72 22.42 2.81
N SER A 196 19.94 22.10 4.08
CA SER A 196 20.55 23.01 5.06
C SER A 196 22.06 22.78 5.13
N SER A 197 22.76 23.59 5.94
CA SER A 197 24.17 23.36 6.23
C SER A 197 24.41 22.05 7.01
N LYS A 198 23.37 21.47 7.61
CA LYS A 198 23.46 20.24 8.41
C LYS A 198 23.10 18.97 7.63
N SER A 199 22.52 19.10 6.43
CA SER A 199 22.17 17.96 5.61
C SER A 199 23.40 17.10 5.28
N TRP A 200 23.17 15.87 4.83
CA TRP A 200 24.25 14.98 4.39
C TRP A 200 24.39 14.96 2.85
N GLY A 201 24.18 16.09 2.18
CA GLY A 201 24.18 16.22 0.71
C GLY A 201 22.82 16.02 0.03
N VAL A 202 21.81 15.57 0.79
CA VAL A 202 20.40 15.41 0.39
C VAL A 202 19.54 15.94 1.52
N GLY A 203 18.45 16.64 1.19
CA GLY A 203 17.49 17.11 2.19
C GLY A 203 16.89 15.96 2.99
N ASP A 204 16.79 16.11 4.32
CA ASP A 204 16.39 15.06 5.25
C ASP A 204 15.15 15.44 6.09
N PHE A 205 14.72 14.58 7.01
CA PHE A 205 13.53 14.84 7.84
C PHE A 205 13.70 16.02 8.82
N ALA A 206 14.94 16.36 9.22
CA ALA A 206 15.19 17.56 10.01
C ALA A 206 15.07 18.82 9.16
N ASP A 207 15.51 18.76 7.90
CA ASP A 207 15.27 19.81 6.91
C ASP A 207 13.76 19.98 6.65
N LEU A 208 13.01 18.87 6.56
CA LEU A 208 11.55 18.91 6.41
C LEU A 208 10.86 19.59 7.60
N ALA A 209 11.22 19.24 8.84
CA ALA A 209 10.67 19.87 10.04
C ALA A 209 10.94 21.39 10.06
N THR A 210 12.15 21.78 9.64
CA THR A 210 12.55 23.18 9.50
C THR A 210 11.74 23.87 8.42
N LEU A 211 11.64 23.28 7.23
CA LEU A 211 10.88 23.81 6.09
C LEU A 211 9.41 24.05 6.46
N LEU A 212 8.76 23.09 7.11
CA LEU A 212 7.36 23.20 7.55
C LEU A 212 7.18 24.33 8.56
N THR A 213 8.02 24.36 9.60
CA THR A 213 7.91 25.34 10.68
C THR A 213 8.17 26.76 10.15
N GLU A 214 9.21 26.94 9.36
CA GLU A 214 9.55 28.24 8.79
C GLU A 214 8.53 28.70 7.73
N ALA A 215 8.00 27.80 6.90
CA ALA A 215 6.94 28.13 5.95
C ALA A 215 5.72 28.72 6.66
N LYS A 216 5.27 28.11 7.77
CA LYS A 216 4.15 28.66 8.53
C LYS A 216 4.50 30.01 9.15
N GLN A 217 5.65 30.12 9.80
CA GLN A 217 6.04 31.33 10.53
C GLN A 217 6.33 32.53 9.62
N LYS A 218 6.94 32.30 8.46
CA LYS A 218 7.40 33.37 7.57
C LYS A 218 6.34 33.77 6.54
N THR A 219 5.52 32.82 6.09
CA THR A 219 4.57 33.07 4.99
C THR A 219 3.12 32.76 5.35
N GLY A 220 2.86 32.06 6.45
CA GLY A 220 1.51 31.67 6.85
C GLY A 220 1.01 30.39 6.17
N ALA A 221 1.85 29.70 5.39
CA ALA A 221 1.50 28.47 4.65
C ALA A 221 0.93 27.39 5.60
N ASP A 222 -0.15 26.73 5.18
CA ASP A 222 -0.84 25.70 5.98
C ASP A 222 -0.46 24.26 5.62
N PHE A 223 0.27 24.10 4.51
CA PHE A 223 0.89 22.83 4.16
C PHE A 223 2.19 23.00 3.37
N VAL A 224 2.95 21.91 3.31
CA VAL A 224 3.99 21.70 2.31
C VAL A 224 3.72 20.36 1.63
N LEU A 225 3.46 20.39 0.33
CA LEU A 225 3.43 19.21 -0.53
C LEU A 225 4.85 18.74 -0.81
N ILE A 226 5.14 17.49 -0.51
CA ILE A 226 6.44 16.86 -0.75
C ILE A 226 6.34 15.72 -1.74
N ASN A 227 7.47 15.37 -2.36
CA ASN A 227 7.59 14.17 -3.18
C ASN A 227 7.23 12.90 -2.40
N PRO A 228 6.95 11.79 -3.10
CA PRO A 228 6.70 10.52 -2.42
C PRO A 228 7.89 10.13 -1.54
N MET A 229 7.59 9.70 -0.32
CA MET A 229 8.57 9.34 0.72
C MET A 229 8.67 7.82 0.88
N HIS A 230 8.28 7.07 -0.16
CA HIS A 230 8.24 5.61 -0.18
C HIS A 230 9.64 5.00 -0.14
N ALA A 231 9.77 3.85 0.52
CA ALA A 231 11.04 3.16 0.64
C ALA A 231 11.67 2.81 -0.71
N GLY A 232 12.98 3.00 -0.80
CA GLY A 232 13.84 2.61 -1.92
C GLY A 232 14.77 1.45 -1.56
N GLU A 233 15.78 1.23 -2.40
CA GLU A 233 16.79 0.20 -2.18
C GLU A 233 17.61 0.44 -0.89
N PRO A 234 17.99 -0.62 -0.15
CA PRO A 234 18.73 -0.48 1.11
C PRO A 234 20.20 -0.08 0.90
N ILE A 235 20.75 -0.32 -0.29
CA ILE A 235 22.14 -0.07 -0.66
C ILE A 235 22.22 0.53 -2.06
N THR A 236 23.34 1.20 -2.36
CA THR A 236 23.57 1.83 -3.68
C THR A 236 23.77 0.81 -4.80
N PRO A 237 23.42 1.13 -6.06
CA PRO A 237 22.90 2.41 -6.53
C PRO A 237 21.43 2.62 -6.17
N LEU A 238 21.08 3.83 -5.74
CA LEU A 238 19.70 4.20 -5.39
C LEU A 238 18.95 4.68 -6.62
N THR A 239 17.71 4.19 -6.80
CA THR A 239 16.83 4.70 -7.86
C THR A 239 16.51 6.18 -7.60
N PRO A 240 16.79 7.12 -8.55
CA PRO A 240 16.55 8.54 -8.31
C PRO A 240 15.07 8.93 -8.25
N SER A 241 14.20 8.17 -8.93
CA SER A 241 12.77 8.47 -9.05
C SER A 241 12.00 8.03 -7.80
N PRO A 242 11.28 8.94 -7.10
CA PRO A 242 10.44 8.56 -5.97
C PRO A 242 9.14 7.83 -6.37
N TYR A 243 8.85 7.74 -7.68
CA TYR A 243 7.63 7.12 -8.22
C TYR A 243 7.81 5.65 -8.61
N LEU A 244 8.99 5.07 -8.39
CA LEU A 244 9.25 3.63 -8.57
C LEU A 244 9.83 3.01 -7.28
N PRO A 245 9.09 3.07 -6.15
CA PRO A 245 9.58 2.60 -4.86
C PRO A 245 9.55 1.07 -4.73
N VAL A 246 10.30 0.52 -3.79
CA VAL A 246 10.28 -0.93 -3.48
C VAL A 246 9.19 -1.31 -2.48
N ALA A 247 8.67 -0.34 -1.73
CA ALA A 247 7.49 -0.43 -0.89
C ALA A 247 6.84 0.94 -0.69
N ARG A 248 5.52 1.03 -0.90
CA ARG A 248 4.72 2.22 -0.60
C ARG A 248 4.19 2.24 0.83
N GLY A 249 4.15 1.06 1.48
CA GLY A 249 3.80 0.94 2.89
C GLY A 249 4.92 1.35 3.86
N MET A 250 6.12 1.66 3.35
CA MET A 250 7.33 1.98 4.11
C MET A 250 7.89 3.34 3.69
N VAL A 251 8.66 3.95 4.57
CA VAL A 251 9.30 5.26 4.47
C VAL A 251 10.73 5.13 3.95
N ASN A 252 11.17 6.11 3.18
CA ASN A 252 12.53 6.15 2.65
C ASN A 252 13.54 6.51 3.74
N VAL A 253 14.25 5.48 4.22
CA VAL A 253 15.28 5.56 5.26
C VAL A 253 16.47 6.46 4.91
N THR A 254 16.66 6.80 3.63
CA THR A 254 17.77 7.69 3.22
C THR A 254 17.59 9.13 3.69
N TYR A 255 16.36 9.53 4.05
CA TYR A 255 16.03 10.84 4.61
C TYR A 255 16.20 10.94 6.13
N ILE A 256 16.72 9.90 6.80
CA ILE A 256 17.05 10.02 8.22
C ILE A 256 18.15 11.07 8.41
N SER A 257 17.97 11.93 9.41
CA SER A 257 19.00 12.82 9.98
C SER A 257 19.68 12.10 11.16
N PRO A 258 20.95 11.65 11.06
CA PRO A 258 21.62 10.91 12.14
C PRO A 258 21.66 11.67 13.47
N GLU A 259 21.91 12.98 13.43
CA GLU A 259 22.03 13.86 14.60
C GLU A 259 20.68 14.08 15.31
N SER A 260 19.56 13.81 14.63
CA SER A 260 18.21 13.92 15.19
C SER A 260 17.77 12.65 15.91
N ILE A 261 18.58 11.59 15.94
CA ILE A 261 18.29 10.35 16.66
C ILE A 261 18.63 10.55 18.14
N PRO A 262 17.71 10.30 19.09
CA PRO A 262 17.96 10.54 20.52
C PRO A 262 19.24 9.87 21.05
N GLU A 263 19.54 8.66 20.56
CA GLU A 263 20.73 7.91 20.94
C GLU A 263 22.05 8.60 20.54
N TYR A 264 22.03 9.52 19.56
CA TYR A 264 23.19 10.32 19.15
C TYR A 264 23.79 11.12 20.32
N GLU A 265 22.93 11.65 21.21
CA GLU A 265 23.40 12.46 22.33
C GLU A 265 24.14 11.64 23.40
N THR A 266 23.83 10.35 23.49
CA THR A 266 24.43 9.43 24.47
C THR A 266 25.68 8.71 23.96
N LEU A 267 26.10 8.98 22.72
CA LEU A 267 27.29 8.39 22.15
C LEU A 267 28.54 8.80 22.91
N ASN A 268 29.48 7.86 23.04
CA ASN A 268 30.82 8.19 23.50
C ASN A 268 31.56 9.08 22.48
N ASP A 269 32.53 9.86 22.96
CA ASP A 269 33.28 10.83 22.15
C ASP A 269 33.94 10.22 20.91
N LYS A 270 34.39 8.96 20.99
CA LYS A 270 35.06 8.28 19.88
C LYS A 270 34.06 8.01 18.75
N THR A 271 32.90 7.45 19.07
CA THR A 271 31.84 7.17 18.09
C THR A 271 31.28 8.47 17.51
N ARG A 272 31.05 9.49 18.34
CA ARG A 272 30.57 10.81 17.88
C ARG A 272 31.53 11.45 16.87
N LYS A 273 32.83 11.49 17.18
CA LYS A 273 33.87 11.99 16.25
C LYS A 273 33.97 11.18 14.95
N GLU A 274 33.70 9.88 15.00
CA GLU A 274 33.66 9.06 13.79
C GLU A 274 32.48 9.46 12.88
N ILE A 275 31.31 9.73 13.46
CA ILE A 275 30.13 10.21 12.72
C ILE A 275 30.38 11.62 12.16
N GLU A 276 30.94 12.53 12.94
CA GLU A 276 31.32 13.88 12.47
C GLU A 276 32.28 13.81 11.27
N LYS A 277 33.26 12.89 11.31
CA LYS A 277 34.18 12.64 10.19
C LYS A 277 33.46 12.05 8.97
N LEU A 278 32.42 11.24 9.18
CA LEU A 278 31.59 10.73 8.08
C LEU A 278 30.78 11.88 7.48
N HIS A 279 30.13 12.71 8.30
CA HIS A 279 29.39 13.88 7.83
C HIS A 279 30.27 14.81 6.99
N GLY A 280 31.47 15.13 7.46
CA GLY A 280 32.42 16.00 6.76
C GLY A 280 32.88 15.49 5.38
N GLN A 281 32.68 14.21 5.05
CA GLN A 281 32.94 13.68 3.70
C GLN A 281 31.88 14.10 2.68
N VAL A 282 30.66 14.38 3.14
CA VAL A 282 29.50 14.69 2.30
C VAL A 282 28.94 16.08 2.55
N GLU A 283 29.35 16.77 3.61
CA GLU A 283 29.01 18.18 3.89
C GLU A 283 29.25 19.13 2.70
N PRO A 284 30.35 19.00 1.91
CA PRO A 284 30.53 19.85 0.72
C PRO A 284 29.40 19.74 -0.31
N LEU A 285 28.70 18.59 -0.37
CA LEU A 285 27.57 18.37 -1.28
C LEU A 285 26.35 19.25 -0.94
N ASN A 286 26.28 19.81 0.28
CA ASN A 286 25.18 20.70 0.68
C ASN A 286 25.16 22.00 -0.14
N ASN A 287 26.35 22.50 -0.49
CA ASN A 287 26.53 23.73 -1.26
C ASN A 287 26.82 23.47 -2.74
N ASP A 288 26.82 22.20 -3.16
CA ASP A 288 27.02 21.84 -4.56
C ASP A 288 25.75 22.11 -5.37
N ALA A 289 25.87 22.95 -6.39
CA ALA A 289 24.80 23.28 -7.32
C ALA A 289 24.63 22.24 -8.45
N GLN A 290 25.51 21.23 -8.52
CA GLN A 290 25.40 20.12 -9.47
C GLN A 290 24.29 19.13 -9.06
N ILE A 291 24.14 18.08 -9.88
CA ILE A 291 23.19 17.00 -9.65
C ILE A 291 23.46 16.33 -8.29
N ILE A 292 22.38 16.05 -7.56
CA ILE A 292 22.42 15.41 -6.25
C ILE A 292 23.05 14.02 -6.33
N ASP A 293 24.16 13.81 -5.61
CA ASP A 293 24.84 12.52 -5.47
C ASP A 293 24.28 11.72 -4.28
N ARG A 294 23.20 10.97 -4.55
CA ARG A 294 22.52 10.12 -3.56
C ARG A 294 23.39 8.96 -3.10
N ASP A 295 24.19 8.41 -3.99
CA ASP A 295 24.96 7.20 -3.72
C ASP A 295 26.13 7.49 -2.77
N SER A 296 26.86 8.58 -3.02
CA SER A 296 27.94 9.01 -2.12
C SER A 296 27.40 9.39 -0.74
N MET A 297 26.28 10.12 -0.69
CA MET A 297 25.58 10.41 0.57
C MET A 297 25.22 9.12 1.31
N TRP A 298 24.51 8.21 0.64
CA TRP A 298 23.93 7.06 1.32
C TRP A 298 24.98 6.09 1.84
N ARG A 299 26.06 5.83 1.07
CA ARG A 299 27.19 4.99 1.54
C ARG A 299 27.78 5.49 2.85
N VAL A 300 27.86 6.81 3.02
CA VAL A 300 28.47 7.44 4.19
C VAL A 300 27.47 7.53 5.35
N LYS A 301 26.24 7.99 5.09
CA LYS A 301 25.16 8.08 6.08
C LYS A 301 24.82 6.71 6.67
N MET A 302 24.75 5.67 5.84
CA MET A 302 24.44 4.32 6.26
C MET A 302 25.43 3.83 7.34
N ARG A 303 26.74 4.10 7.17
CA ARG A 303 27.73 3.78 8.21
C ARG A 303 27.50 4.52 9.52
N ALA A 304 27.14 5.81 9.47
CA ALA A 304 26.83 6.58 10.67
C ALA A 304 25.62 6.02 11.43
N LEU A 305 24.56 5.66 10.68
CA LEU A 305 23.36 5.03 11.24
C LEU A 305 23.68 3.69 11.90
N TRP A 306 24.54 2.87 11.29
CA TRP A 306 25.01 1.63 11.90
C TRP A 306 25.75 1.87 13.23
N LEU A 307 26.60 2.89 13.31
CA LEU A 307 27.31 3.25 14.54
C LEU A 307 26.36 3.66 15.66
N ILE A 308 25.30 4.42 15.34
CA ILE A 308 24.26 4.82 16.29
C ILE A 308 23.49 3.59 16.76
N PHE A 309 23.05 2.73 15.84
CA PHE A 309 22.36 1.48 16.18
C PHE A 309 23.19 0.58 17.11
N LYS A 310 24.49 0.39 16.82
CA LYS A 310 25.37 -0.46 17.63
C LYS A 310 25.71 0.13 19.00
N ALA A 311 25.53 1.43 19.21
CA ALA A 311 25.66 2.02 20.54
C ALA A 311 24.53 1.60 21.48
N GLY A 312 23.42 1.08 20.93
CA GLY A 312 22.25 0.65 21.68
C GLY A 312 21.33 1.80 22.04
N MET A 313 20.18 1.45 22.63
CA MET A 313 19.16 2.39 23.07
C MET A 313 18.75 2.10 24.51
N SER A 314 18.14 3.08 25.17
CA SER A 314 17.58 2.90 26.52
C SER A 314 16.46 1.84 26.54
N GLU A 315 16.20 1.25 27.70
CA GLU A 315 15.12 0.25 27.87
C GLU A 315 13.75 0.78 27.43
N ASN A 316 13.44 2.05 27.73
CA ASN A 316 12.17 2.65 27.31
C ASN A 316 12.08 2.79 25.78
N ARG A 317 13.18 3.17 25.11
CA ARG A 317 13.24 3.25 23.65
C ARG A 317 13.12 1.87 23.00
N ALA A 318 13.76 0.86 23.59
CA ALA A 318 13.63 -0.53 23.13
C ALA A 318 12.19 -1.04 23.26
N ARG A 319 11.47 -0.69 24.33
CA ARG A 319 10.05 -1.02 24.48
C ARG A 319 9.20 -0.39 23.36
N ILE A 320 9.37 0.91 23.10
CA ILE A 320 8.64 1.61 22.03
C ILE A 320 8.95 1.01 20.65
N PHE A 321 10.21 0.65 20.40
CA PHE A 321 10.59 0.00 19.15
C PHE A 321 9.96 -1.40 19.02
N ASN A 322 9.87 -2.17 20.11
CA ASN A 322 9.17 -3.46 20.09
C ASN A 322 7.66 -3.31 19.86
N GLU A 323 7.03 -2.28 20.42
CA GLU A 323 5.62 -1.93 20.15
C GLU A 323 5.43 -1.60 18.67
N PHE A 324 6.29 -0.76 18.08
CA PHE A 324 6.29 -0.47 16.64
C PHE A 324 6.41 -1.73 15.78
N LYS A 325 7.33 -2.65 16.11
CA LYS A 325 7.48 -3.92 15.38
C LYS A 325 6.20 -4.76 15.44
N HIS A 326 5.54 -4.81 16.60
CA HIS A 326 4.29 -5.54 16.77
C HIS A 326 3.14 -4.91 15.96
N GLU A 327 3.00 -3.59 15.98
CA GLU A 327 1.96 -2.86 15.24
C GLU A 327 2.13 -2.95 13.72
N MET A 328 3.38 -2.88 13.23
CA MET A 328 3.67 -2.98 11.80
C MET A 328 3.55 -4.42 11.27
N GLY A 329 3.92 -5.40 12.11
CA GLY A 329 3.79 -6.83 11.83
C GLY A 329 4.42 -7.23 10.49
N ASP A 330 3.67 -7.99 9.70
CA ASP A 330 4.13 -8.58 8.43
C ASP A 330 4.63 -7.53 7.41
N ARG A 331 4.14 -6.28 7.49
CA ARG A 331 4.59 -5.20 6.61
C ARG A 331 6.06 -4.84 6.87
N LEU A 332 6.47 -4.77 8.14
CA LEU A 332 7.86 -4.48 8.49
C LEU A 332 8.78 -5.68 8.17
N GLU A 333 8.29 -6.90 8.44
CA GLU A 333 9.04 -8.13 8.12
C GLU A 333 9.29 -8.27 6.62
N SER A 334 8.29 -7.94 5.80
CA SER A 334 8.40 -7.89 4.34
C SER A 334 9.56 -7.02 3.88
N TYR A 335 9.60 -5.76 4.33
CA TYR A 335 10.63 -4.82 3.93
C TYR A 335 12.00 -5.19 4.49
N ALA A 336 12.11 -5.45 5.79
CA ALA A 336 13.39 -5.71 6.44
C ALA A 336 14.06 -7.01 5.93
N THR A 337 13.27 -8.06 5.68
CA THR A 337 13.78 -9.32 5.11
C THR A 337 14.22 -9.14 3.68
N TRP A 338 13.43 -8.44 2.85
CA TRP A 338 13.82 -8.12 1.48
C TRP A 338 15.10 -7.28 1.44
N CYS A 339 15.23 -6.28 2.33
CA CYS A 339 16.45 -5.48 2.45
C CYS A 339 17.67 -6.32 2.82
N LEU A 340 17.51 -7.28 3.73
CA LEU A 340 18.57 -8.22 4.09
C LEU A 340 19.00 -9.07 2.89
N CYS A 341 18.05 -9.65 2.16
CA CYS A 341 18.32 -10.42 0.94
C CYS A 341 19.03 -9.56 -0.10
N TYR A 342 18.54 -8.36 -0.36
CA TYR A 342 19.12 -7.43 -1.33
C TYR A 342 20.55 -7.00 -0.95
N ASP A 343 20.82 -6.72 0.33
CA ASP A 343 22.14 -6.35 0.84
C ASP A 343 23.14 -7.52 0.70
N LYS A 344 22.75 -8.74 1.08
CA LYS A 344 23.68 -9.88 1.16
C LYS A 344 23.81 -10.67 -0.14
N TRP A 345 22.75 -10.76 -0.93
CA TRP A 345 22.75 -11.47 -2.22
C TRP A 345 22.87 -10.53 -3.41
N GLY A 346 22.68 -9.23 -3.20
CA GLY A 346 22.81 -8.21 -4.23
C GLY A 346 21.54 -8.02 -5.06
N VAL A 347 21.64 -7.05 -5.98
CA VAL A 347 20.57 -6.71 -6.94
C VAL A 347 20.15 -7.96 -7.74
N PRO A 348 18.86 -8.31 -7.78
CA PRO A 348 18.36 -9.41 -8.61
C PRO A 348 18.75 -9.23 -10.08
N LYS A 349 19.36 -10.27 -10.69
CA LYS A 349 19.81 -10.27 -12.09
C LYS A 349 19.55 -11.62 -12.75
N GLY A 350 18.88 -11.61 -13.90
CA GLY A 350 18.56 -12.82 -14.66
C GLY A 350 17.40 -13.62 -14.06
N ASP A 351 17.11 -14.77 -14.67
CA ASP A 351 15.92 -15.56 -14.33
C ASP A 351 16.12 -16.48 -13.11
N ASP A 352 17.35 -16.88 -12.83
CA ASP A 352 17.71 -17.72 -11.68
C ASP A 352 18.01 -16.90 -10.41
N CYS A 353 17.60 -15.62 -10.37
CA CYS A 353 17.88 -14.77 -9.22
C CYS A 353 16.99 -15.13 -8.01
N TRP A 354 17.45 -14.75 -6.82
CA TRP A 354 16.78 -15.08 -5.56
C TRP A 354 15.35 -14.55 -5.48
N GLU A 355 15.07 -13.39 -6.07
CA GLU A 355 13.74 -12.77 -6.06
C GLU A 355 12.70 -13.60 -6.82
N LYS A 356 13.09 -14.28 -7.90
CA LYS A 356 12.20 -15.15 -8.68
C LYS A 356 12.13 -16.59 -8.18
N THR A 357 13.20 -17.06 -7.54
CA THR A 357 13.37 -18.49 -7.20
C THR A 357 13.11 -18.79 -5.73
N LEU A 358 13.15 -17.78 -4.86
CA LEU A 358 12.91 -17.91 -3.43
C LEU A 358 11.70 -17.07 -3.02
N THR A 359 11.00 -17.54 -2.00
CA THR A 359 9.89 -16.85 -1.34
C THR A 359 10.24 -16.59 0.13
N LYS A 360 9.39 -15.82 0.82
CA LYS A 360 9.51 -15.60 2.27
C LYS A 360 9.61 -16.87 3.12
N ASP A 361 9.06 -17.99 2.64
CA ASP A 361 9.04 -19.28 3.34
C ASP A 361 10.27 -20.16 3.06
N SER A 362 11.14 -19.74 2.13
CA SER A 362 12.32 -20.51 1.73
C SER A 362 13.32 -20.65 2.88
N GLU A 363 13.92 -21.84 3.01
CA GLU A 363 14.90 -22.14 4.07
C GLU A 363 16.12 -21.21 4.01
N GLN A 364 16.59 -20.90 2.81
CA GLN A 364 17.72 -20.01 2.56
C GLN A 364 17.49 -18.59 3.11
N VAL A 365 16.25 -18.10 3.08
CA VAL A 365 15.88 -16.80 3.64
C VAL A 365 15.96 -16.85 5.17
N ARG A 366 15.44 -17.93 5.79
CA ARG A 366 15.53 -18.17 7.23
C ARG A 366 16.98 -18.33 7.70
N GLU A 367 17.80 -19.06 6.98
CA GLU A 367 19.24 -19.21 7.25
C GLU A 367 19.98 -17.87 7.16
N LEU A 368 19.64 -17.04 6.17
CA LEU A 368 20.23 -15.71 6.02
C LEU A 368 19.90 -14.81 7.22
N ALA A 369 18.63 -14.79 7.64
CA ALA A 369 18.17 -14.07 8.82
C ALA A 369 18.91 -14.52 10.10
N ASN A 370 19.07 -15.83 10.29
CA ASN A 370 19.80 -16.40 11.43
C ASN A 370 21.31 -16.08 11.39
N ARG A 371 21.90 -15.95 10.19
CA ARG A 371 23.31 -15.63 10.02
C ARG A 371 23.62 -14.15 10.24
N PHE A 372 22.66 -13.26 9.95
CA PHE A 372 22.83 -11.80 10.05
C PHE A 372 21.72 -11.13 10.88
N PRO A 373 21.52 -11.54 12.16
CA PRO A 373 20.42 -11.04 12.98
C PRO A 373 20.51 -9.53 13.23
N ASP A 374 21.73 -9.02 13.46
CA ASP A 374 21.97 -7.58 13.65
C ASP A 374 21.63 -6.76 12.41
N THR A 375 21.87 -7.29 11.20
CA THR A 375 21.55 -6.59 9.95
C THR A 375 20.04 -6.54 9.71
N LEU A 376 19.34 -7.65 9.98
CA LEU A 376 17.88 -7.68 9.91
C LEU A 376 17.26 -6.69 10.90
N GLU A 377 17.70 -6.72 12.15
CA GLU A 377 17.22 -5.81 13.19
C GLU A 377 17.55 -4.35 12.87
N PHE A 378 18.68 -4.10 12.23
CA PHE A 378 19.06 -2.78 11.77
C PHE A 378 18.12 -2.23 10.69
N TYR A 379 17.67 -3.03 9.72
CA TYR A 379 16.67 -2.57 8.74
C TYR A 379 15.32 -2.28 9.39
N ARG A 380 14.90 -3.09 10.38
CA ARG A 380 13.70 -2.78 11.18
C ARG A 380 13.85 -1.45 11.94
N TRP A 381 15.04 -1.23 12.52
CA TRP A 381 15.35 -0.03 13.28
C TRP A 381 15.39 1.22 12.40
N LEU A 382 16.00 1.13 11.21
CA LEU A 382 16.01 2.24 10.25
C LEU A 382 14.60 2.71 9.94
N GLU A 383 13.69 1.75 9.72
CA GLU A 383 12.32 2.05 9.36
C GLU A 383 11.55 2.75 10.48
N TRP A 384 11.74 2.27 11.71
CA TRP A 384 11.21 2.94 12.90
C TRP A 384 11.75 4.36 13.06
N VAL A 385 13.06 4.57 12.86
CA VAL A 385 13.68 5.90 12.97
C VAL A 385 13.17 6.84 11.88
N ALA A 386 13.09 6.38 10.64
CA ALA A 386 12.56 7.16 9.52
C ALA A 386 11.11 7.58 9.75
N PHE A 387 10.26 6.63 10.15
CA PHE A 387 8.87 6.90 10.50
C PHE A 387 8.75 7.90 11.65
N THR A 388 9.56 7.73 12.71
CA THR A 388 9.56 8.65 13.87
C THR A 388 9.94 10.06 13.46
N GLN A 389 11.01 10.26 12.67
CA GLN A 389 11.42 11.60 12.25
C GLN A 389 10.41 12.25 11.31
N LEU A 390 9.77 11.49 10.41
CA LEU A 390 8.69 11.99 9.57
C LEU A 390 7.46 12.40 10.41
N HIS A 391 7.10 11.60 11.41
CA HIS A 391 6.04 11.93 12.37
C HIS A 391 6.37 13.21 13.16
N ASP A 392 7.61 13.33 13.67
CA ASP A 392 8.06 14.49 14.42
C ASP A 392 8.02 15.78 13.58
N ALA A 393 8.35 15.69 12.28
CA ALA A 393 8.20 16.81 11.34
C ALA A 393 6.73 17.24 11.19
N GLN A 394 5.78 16.31 11.11
CA GLN A 394 4.35 16.61 11.10
C GLN A 394 3.90 17.24 12.43
N VAL A 395 4.35 16.70 13.57
CA VAL A 395 4.05 17.27 14.89
C VAL A 395 4.59 18.70 15.00
N ALA A 396 5.80 18.97 14.51
CA ALA A 396 6.38 20.30 14.48
C ALA A 396 5.55 21.27 13.62
N ALA A 397 5.12 20.83 12.43
CA ALA A 397 4.24 21.61 11.55
C ALA A 397 2.91 21.99 12.23
N ARG A 398 2.26 21.03 12.89
CA ARG A 398 1.02 21.26 13.64
C ARG A 398 1.22 22.21 14.82
N LYS A 399 2.31 22.05 15.58
CA LYS A 399 2.68 22.98 16.67
C LYS A 399 2.99 24.39 16.18
N ALA A 400 3.53 24.53 14.97
CA ALA A 400 3.76 25.83 14.33
C ALA A 400 2.45 26.50 13.86
N GLY A 401 1.33 25.77 13.84
CA GLY A 401 0.01 26.29 13.50
C GLY A 401 -0.48 25.94 12.08
N MET A 402 0.15 24.99 11.39
CA MET A 402 -0.34 24.51 10.10
C MET A 402 -1.67 23.74 10.23
N LYS A 403 -2.68 24.10 9.44
CA LYS A 403 -3.96 23.39 9.40
C LYS A 403 -3.88 22.01 8.74
N ILE A 404 -2.87 21.74 7.91
CA ILE A 404 -2.67 20.43 7.24
C ILE A 404 -1.29 19.86 7.61
N GLY A 405 -0.22 20.66 7.49
CA GLY A 405 1.15 20.21 7.72
C GLY A 405 1.75 19.57 6.47
N ILE A 406 2.29 18.36 6.58
CA ILE A 406 2.78 17.61 5.44
C ILE A 406 1.58 17.20 4.56
N MET A 407 1.67 17.53 3.27
CA MET A 407 0.83 16.93 2.24
C MET A 407 1.70 15.91 1.48
N SER A 408 1.37 14.63 1.64
CA SER A 408 2.14 13.54 1.03
C SER A 408 1.68 13.25 -0.38
N ASP A 409 2.62 12.83 -1.23
CA ASP A 409 2.36 12.30 -2.56
C ASP A 409 2.46 10.75 -2.56
N MET A 410 1.51 10.08 -3.22
CA MET A 410 1.40 8.63 -3.27
C MET A 410 1.75 8.14 -4.67
N ALA A 411 2.83 7.35 -4.79
CA ALA A 411 3.21 6.76 -6.06
C ALA A 411 2.15 5.75 -6.54
N VAL A 412 1.98 5.65 -7.86
CA VAL A 412 0.94 4.81 -8.48
C VAL A 412 1.17 3.32 -8.20
N GLY A 413 2.43 2.88 -8.16
CA GLY A 413 2.79 1.49 -7.94
C GLY A 413 4.16 1.32 -7.30
N VAL A 414 4.66 0.09 -7.36
CA VAL A 414 5.96 -0.32 -6.83
C VAL A 414 6.83 -0.91 -7.94
N HIS A 415 8.12 -0.98 -7.69
CA HIS A 415 9.08 -1.71 -8.52
C HIS A 415 8.70 -3.20 -8.58
N PRO A 416 8.71 -3.86 -9.75
CA PRO A 416 8.30 -5.27 -9.89
C PRO A 416 9.10 -6.24 -9.01
N ALA A 417 10.40 -5.97 -8.83
CA ALA A 417 11.27 -6.74 -7.93
C ALA A 417 11.34 -6.18 -6.49
N GLY A 418 10.38 -5.31 -6.11
CA GLY A 418 10.32 -4.67 -4.81
C GLY A 418 9.80 -5.60 -3.71
N SER A 419 9.99 -5.18 -2.46
CA SER A 419 9.60 -5.96 -1.28
C SER A 419 8.11 -6.31 -1.22
N GLU A 420 7.21 -5.41 -1.64
CA GLU A 420 5.76 -5.67 -1.62
C GLU A 420 5.37 -6.80 -2.59
N VAL A 421 5.96 -6.79 -3.80
CA VAL A 421 5.69 -7.81 -4.84
C VAL A 421 6.30 -9.14 -4.44
N TRP A 422 7.56 -9.14 -3.98
CA TRP A 422 8.24 -10.36 -3.58
C TRP A 422 7.58 -11.07 -2.38
N TRP A 423 7.04 -10.30 -1.44
CA TRP A 423 6.44 -10.85 -0.21
C TRP A 423 5.00 -11.34 -0.37
N ASN A 424 4.23 -10.69 -1.24
CA ASN A 424 2.82 -11.02 -1.51
C ASN A 424 2.55 -11.02 -3.03
N PRO A 425 3.21 -11.90 -3.82
CA PRO A 425 3.09 -11.90 -5.28
C PRO A 425 1.65 -12.12 -5.76
N GLU A 426 0.82 -12.79 -4.96
CA GLU A 426 -0.59 -13.04 -5.25
C GLU A 426 -1.46 -11.78 -5.30
N ARG A 427 -0.97 -10.65 -4.78
CA ARG A 427 -1.66 -9.34 -4.82
C ARG A 427 -1.37 -8.53 -6.08
N PHE A 428 -0.47 -9.03 -6.93
CA PHE A 428 0.00 -8.35 -8.14
C PHE A 428 -0.21 -9.26 -9.35
N ALA A 429 -0.63 -8.66 -10.47
CA ALA A 429 -0.69 -9.36 -11.76
C ALA A 429 0.62 -9.12 -12.51
N ASN A 430 1.40 -10.18 -12.73
CA ASN A 430 2.63 -10.13 -13.51
C ASN A 430 2.27 -10.29 -15.00
N GLY A 431 2.44 -9.22 -15.78
CA GLY A 431 2.11 -9.16 -17.21
C GLY A 431 3.19 -8.51 -18.05
#